data_AF-A0A948IU85-F1
#
_entry.id   AF-A0A948IU85-F1
#
_cell.length_a   1.000
_cell.length_b   1.000
_cell.length_c   1.000
_cell.angle_alpha   90.00
_cell.angle_beta   90.00
_cell.angle_gamma   90.00
#
_symmetry.space_group_name_H-M   'P 1'
#
loop_
_entity.id
_entity.type
_entity.pdbx_description
1 polymer ?
#
loop_
_entity_poly.entity_id
_entity_poly.type
_entity_poly.pdbx_seq_one_letter_code
_entity_poly.pdbx_strand_id
1 'polypeptide(L)'
;MSDAAHTSSRDEEMLARLAELDLAAAEKAHAKLMAAEEATEIAELGRTYQRMSRSLRQTLALKAKLARDGELHRIRTTPLTPRQASTQHLTPAVRARIDRAAPEILAFIERETEADDFSHIGEIEICEVLMDLANREDFLDMPVIELFDRVMMVLDPGPDELHDFEDPDEPDEPDAPADPPPPEPTIHDSA
;
A
#
# COMPACT_ATOMS: atom_id res chain seq x y z
N MET A 1 -8.50 28.01 7.90
CA MET A 1 -7.65 26.83 8.19
C MET A 1 -6.26 26.88 7.54
N SER A 2 -6.00 27.75 6.54
CA SER A 2 -4.69 27.83 5.85
C SER A 2 -3.50 28.30 6.73
N ASP A 3 -3.76 29.18 7.69
CA ASP A 3 -2.71 29.85 8.49
C ASP A 3 -2.00 28.90 9.50
N ALA A 4 -2.75 27.93 10.05
CA ALA A 4 -2.22 26.96 11.01
C ALA A 4 -1.32 25.90 10.34
N ALA A 5 -1.69 25.43 9.14
CA ALA A 5 -0.86 24.49 8.38
C ALA A 5 0.44 25.15 7.91
N HIS A 6 0.39 26.43 7.52
CA HIS A 6 1.57 27.19 7.11
C HIS A 6 2.51 27.49 8.29
N THR A 7 1.96 27.72 9.48
CA THR A 7 2.75 27.90 10.71
C THR A 7 3.43 26.58 11.13
N SER A 8 2.73 25.44 11.06
CA SER A 8 3.32 24.11 11.38
C SER A 8 4.50 23.77 10.48
N SER A 9 4.37 24.01 9.16
CA SER A 9 5.46 23.78 8.21
C SER A 9 6.68 24.65 8.51
N ARG A 10 6.47 25.93 8.84
CA ARG A 10 7.57 26.86 9.18
C ARG A 10 8.28 26.46 10.48
N ASP A 11 7.53 26.05 11.49
CA ASP A 11 8.10 25.61 12.77
C ASP A 11 8.92 24.32 12.62
N GLU A 12 8.48 23.39 11.76
CA GLU A 12 9.22 22.17 11.43
C GLU A 12 10.53 22.48 10.67
N GLU A 13 10.51 23.41 9.71
CA GLU A 13 11.71 23.88 9.02
C GLU A 13 12.71 24.53 10.00
N MET A 14 12.21 25.37 10.91
CA MET A 14 13.04 25.98 11.95
C MET A 14 13.66 24.94 12.88
N LEU A 15 12.89 23.91 13.26
CA LEU A 15 13.37 22.81 14.10
C LEU A 15 14.38 21.93 13.36
N ALA A 16 14.20 21.72 12.05
CA ALA A 16 15.17 21.01 11.21
C ALA A 16 16.50 21.77 11.13
N ARG A 17 16.45 23.08 10.89
CA ARG A 17 17.63 23.95 10.89
C ARG A 17 18.32 23.97 12.25
N LEU A 18 17.57 23.98 13.36
CA LEU A 18 18.14 23.88 14.70
C LEU A 18 18.90 22.57 14.90
N ALA A 19 18.36 21.44 14.42
CA ALA A 19 19.03 20.15 14.53
C ALA A 19 20.38 20.13 13.78
N GLU A 20 20.45 20.76 12.60
CA GLU A 20 21.70 20.89 11.84
C GLU A 20 22.74 21.75 12.58
N LEU A 21 22.30 22.87 13.16
CA LEU A 21 23.16 23.73 13.97
C LEU A 21 23.68 23.02 15.23
N ASP A 22 22.81 22.28 15.92
CA ASP A 22 23.16 21.48 17.10
C ASP A 22 24.16 20.37 16.76
N LEU A 23 23.98 19.72 15.59
CA LEU A 23 24.92 18.72 15.09
C LEU A 23 26.29 19.34 14.80
N ALA A 24 26.34 20.43 14.03
CA ALA A 24 27.59 21.11 13.72
C ALA A 24 28.32 21.61 14.99
N ALA A 25 27.57 22.09 15.98
CA ALA A 25 28.13 22.48 17.27
C ALA A 25 28.71 21.26 18.03
N ALA A 26 27.98 20.15 18.08
CA ALA A 26 28.42 18.92 18.72
C ALA A 26 29.68 18.33 18.04
N GLU A 27 29.73 18.30 16.71
CA GLU A 27 30.90 17.86 15.94
C GLU A 27 32.12 18.74 16.21
N LYS A 28 31.94 20.07 16.23
CA LYS A 28 33.04 21.00 16.55
C LYS A 28 33.55 20.83 17.99
N ALA A 29 32.65 20.63 18.95
CA ALA A 29 33.04 20.36 20.33
C ALA A 29 33.75 19.01 20.47
N HIS A 30 33.29 17.99 19.75
CA HIS A 30 33.93 16.69 19.71
C HIS A 30 35.33 16.74 19.10
N ALA A 31 35.50 17.41 17.96
CA ALA A 31 36.80 17.57 17.31
C ALA A 31 37.82 18.25 18.24
N LYS A 32 37.39 19.31 18.95
CA LYS A 32 38.23 19.96 19.97
C LYS A 32 38.56 19.03 21.13
N LEU A 33 37.57 18.29 21.63
CA LEU A 33 37.77 17.32 22.71
C LEU A 33 38.81 16.25 22.32
N MET A 34 38.76 15.75 21.08
CA MET A 34 39.71 14.74 20.59
C MET A 34 41.13 15.29 20.39
N ALA A 35 41.28 16.60 20.21
CA ALA A 35 42.56 17.27 20.05
C ALA A 35 43.19 17.76 21.37
N ALA A 36 42.44 17.73 22.48
CA ALA A 36 42.91 18.21 23.77
C ALA A 36 43.84 17.20 24.43
N GLU A 37 44.98 17.67 24.94
CA GLU A 37 45.98 16.85 25.63
C GLU A 37 45.94 17.04 27.15
N GLU A 38 45.51 18.23 27.60
CA GLU A 38 45.46 18.58 29.01
C GLU A 38 44.18 18.05 29.70
N ALA A 39 44.34 17.41 30.84
CA ALA A 39 43.24 16.76 31.55
C ALA A 39 42.11 17.73 31.95
N THR A 40 42.44 18.98 32.29
CA THR A 40 41.47 20.03 32.63
C THR A 40 40.66 20.47 31.41
N GLU A 41 41.33 20.64 30.27
CA GLU A 41 40.70 21.00 28.99
C GLU A 41 39.78 19.88 28.50
N ILE A 42 40.22 18.61 28.58
CA ILE A 42 39.42 17.43 28.27
C ILE A 42 38.13 17.41 29.11
N ALA A 43 38.23 17.70 30.41
CA ALA A 43 37.07 17.71 31.30
C ALA A 43 36.05 18.82 30.96
N GLU A 44 36.53 20.00 30.53
CA GLU A 44 35.67 21.11 30.11
C GLU A 44 35.00 20.86 28.75
N LEU A 45 35.78 20.41 27.77
CA LEU A 45 35.29 20.08 26.44
C LEU A 45 34.34 18.88 26.48
N GLY A 46 34.63 17.88 27.33
CA GLY A 46 33.76 16.72 27.56
C GLY A 46 32.38 17.14 28.07
N ARG A 47 32.33 18.03 29.08
CA ARG A 47 31.06 18.60 29.59
C ARG A 47 30.33 19.43 28.55
N THR A 48 31.05 20.11 27.67
CA THR A 48 30.48 20.93 26.59
C THR A 48 29.87 20.04 25.51
N TYR A 49 30.61 19.04 25.04
CA TYR A 49 30.12 18.05 24.08
C TYR A 49 28.88 17.33 24.61
N GLN A 50 28.89 16.83 25.85
CA GLN A 50 27.74 16.13 26.43
C GLN A 50 26.47 17.00 26.45
N ARG A 51 26.59 18.30 26.77
CA ARG A 51 25.45 19.24 26.73
C ARG A 51 24.92 19.44 25.32
N MET A 52 25.80 19.64 24.34
CA MET A 52 25.41 19.79 22.93
C MET A 52 24.76 18.52 22.38
N SER A 53 25.35 17.34 22.62
CA SER A 53 24.77 16.06 22.21
C SER A 53 23.43 15.79 22.87
N ARG A 54 23.21 16.25 24.12
CA ARG A 54 21.90 16.15 24.77
C ARG A 54 20.87 17.04 24.08
N SER A 55 21.21 18.29 23.77
CA SER A 55 20.34 19.21 23.00
C SER A 55 19.94 18.57 21.67
N LEU A 56 20.93 18.09 20.91
CA LEU A 56 20.69 17.41 19.62
C LEU A 56 19.73 16.23 19.76
N ARG A 57 19.94 15.34 20.73
CA ARG A 57 19.04 14.19 20.96
C ARG A 57 17.61 14.63 21.29
N GLN A 58 17.44 15.69 22.06
CA GLN A 58 16.12 16.24 22.39
C GLN A 58 15.44 16.79 21.13
N THR A 59 16.17 17.56 20.32
CA THR A 59 15.68 18.12 19.04
C THR A 59 15.27 16.99 18.07
N LEU A 60 16.10 15.96 17.91
CA LEU A 60 15.78 14.80 17.06
C LEU A 60 14.57 14.01 17.58
N ALA A 61 14.48 13.79 18.89
CA ALA A 61 13.33 13.11 19.48
C ALA A 61 12.02 13.88 19.25
N LEU A 62 12.07 15.22 19.34
CA LEU A 62 10.91 16.06 19.07
C LEU A 62 10.51 15.99 17.59
N LYS A 63 11.46 16.08 16.65
CA LYS A 63 11.18 15.89 15.21
C LYS A 63 10.53 14.53 14.92
N ALA A 64 11.08 13.46 15.49
CA ALA A 64 10.53 12.11 15.33
C ALA A 64 9.14 11.95 15.95
N LYS A 65 8.83 12.70 17.02
CA LYS A 65 7.48 12.75 17.59
C LYS A 65 6.52 13.49 16.65
N LEU A 66 6.88 14.68 16.17
CA LEU A 66 6.04 15.47 15.27
C LEU A 66 5.74 14.73 13.97
N ALA A 67 6.72 14.05 13.38
CA ALA A 67 6.50 13.23 12.19
C ALA A 67 5.48 12.11 12.42
N ARG A 68 5.56 11.42 13.57
CA ARG A 68 4.58 10.39 13.94
C ARG A 68 3.20 10.97 14.22
N ASP A 69 3.13 12.09 14.91
CA ASP A 69 1.86 12.76 15.22
C ASP A 69 1.19 13.27 13.94
N GLY A 70 1.97 13.80 12.99
CA GLY A 70 1.52 14.21 11.66
C GLY A 70 1.00 13.03 10.83
N GLU A 71 1.71 11.90 10.83
CA GLU A 71 1.27 10.68 10.14
C GLU A 71 -0.02 10.11 10.76
N LEU A 72 -0.12 10.06 12.09
CA LEU A 72 -1.33 9.65 12.78
C LEU A 72 -2.50 10.59 12.49
N HIS A 73 -2.24 11.90 12.42
CA HIS A 73 -3.26 12.86 12.03
C HIS A 73 -3.71 12.63 10.60
N ARG A 74 -2.77 12.46 9.65
CA ARG A 74 -3.04 12.12 8.25
C ARG A 74 -3.90 10.87 8.15
N ILE A 75 -3.55 9.79 8.82
CA ILE A 75 -4.35 8.55 8.83
C ILE A 75 -5.77 8.81 9.35
N ARG A 76 -5.94 9.63 10.40
CA ARG A 76 -7.25 9.95 10.97
C ARG A 76 -8.09 10.89 10.10
N THR A 77 -7.47 11.79 9.35
CA THR A 77 -8.16 12.80 8.54
C THR A 77 -8.26 12.43 7.06
N THR A 78 -7.54 11.41 6.61
CA THR A 78 -7.70 10.84 5.27
C THR A 78 -9.12 10.28 5.20
N PRO A 79 -9.96 10.73 4.25
CA PRO A 79 -11.26 10.12 4.03
C PRO A 79 -11.04 8.64 3.76
N LEU A 80 -11.70 7.80 4.56
CA LEU A 80 -11.75 6.37 4.29
C LEU A 80 -12.30 6.20 2.88
N THR A 81 -11.70 5.30 2.11
CA THR A 81 -12.37 4.86 0.89
C THR A 81 -13.75 4.28 1.26
N PRO A 82 -14.76 4.31 0.37
CA PRO A 82 -16.07 3.68 0.65
C PRO A 82 -15.93 2.25 1.19
N ARG A 83 -14.94 1.53 0.66
CA ARG A 83 -14.51 0.19 1.09
C ARG A 83 -13.94 0.16 2.51
N GLN A 84 -13.11 1.12 2.91
CA GLN A 84 -12.60 1.17 4.28
C GLN A 84 -13.68 1.61 5.29
N ALA A 85 -14.60 2.47 4.88
CA ALA A 85 -15.73 2.90 5.70
C ALA A 85 -16.68 1.72 6.00
N SER A 86 -16.99 0.87 5.02
CA SER A 86 -17.83 -0.32 5.25
C SER A 86 -17.19 -1.28 6.27
N THR A 87 -15.86 -1.41 6.27
CA THR A 87 -15.16 -2.30 7.22
C THR A 87 -15.16 -1.83 8.68
N GLN A 88 -15.32 -0.52 8.93
CA GLN A 88 -15.47 0.02 10.29
C GLN A 88 -16.82 -0.35 10.92
N HIS A 89 -17.81 -0.66 10.10
CA HIS A 89 -19.16 -1.03 10.56
C HIS A 89 -19.35 -2.54 10.74
N LEU A 90 -18.34 -3.36 10.44
CA LEU A 90 -18.43 -4.80 10.63
C LEU A 90 -18.57 -5.13 12.11
N THR A 91 -19.55 -5.96 12.44
CA THR A 91 -19.69 -6.48 13.79
C THR A 91 -18.46 -7.34 14.16
N PRO A 92 -18.12 -7.47 15.45
CA PRO A 92 -17.01 -8.32 15.87
C PRO A 92 -17.13 -9.77 15.38
N ALA A 93 -18.35 -10.29 15.26
CA ALA A 93 -18.61 -11.64 14.75
C ALA A 93 -18.25 -11.78 13.27
N VAL A 94 -18.62 -10.79 12.45
CA VAL A 94 -18.28 -10.73 11.02
C VAL A 94 -16.77 -10.62 10.83
N ARG A 95 -16.10 -9.75 11.59
CA ARG A 95 -14.65 -9.62 11.54
C ARG A 95 -13.94 -10.93 11.89
N ALA A 96 -14.32 -11.57 12.99
CA ALA A 96 -13.74 -12.84 13.40
C ALA A 96 -14.00 -13.98 12.40
N ARG A 97 -15.11 -13.90 11.65
CA ARG A 97 -15.41 -14.85 10.57
C ARG A 97 -14.48 -14.66 9.37
N ILE A 98 -14.25 -13.41 8.97
CA ILE A 98 -13.32 -13.04 7.88
C ILE A 98 -11.89 -13.45 8.25
N ASP A 99 -11.42 -13.09 9.45
CA ASP A 99 -10.07 -13.42 9.94
C ASP A 99 -9.81 -14.94 9.99
N ARG A 100 -10.87 -15.75 10.13
CA ARG A 100 -10.78 -17.22 10.07
C ARG A 100 -10.85 -17.75 8.64
N ALA A 101 -11.77 -17.24 7.83
CA ALA A 101 -12.03 -17.76 6.49
C ALA A 101 -10.92 -17.40 5.50
N ALA A 102 -10.35 -16.20 5.56
CA ALA A 102 -9.34 -15.73 4.62
C ALA A 102 -8.11 -16.65 4.52
N PRO A 103 -7.43 -17.02 5.62
CA PRO A 103 -6.28 -17.93 5.53
C PRO A 103 -6.68 -19.37 5.13
N GLU A 104 -7.89 -19.83 5.49
CA GLU A 104 -8.38 -21.15 5.09
C GLU A 104 -8.63 -21.23 3.57
N ILE A 105 -9.20 -20.17 3.00
CA ILE A 105 -9.43 -20.02 1.56
C ILE A 105 -8.11 -19.90 0.81
N LEU A 106 -7.17 -19.08 1.31
CA LEU A 106 -5.84 -18.95 0.70
C LEU A 106 -5.11 -20.30 0.66
N ALA A 107 -5.10 -21.04 1.77
CA ALA A 107 -4.51 -22.37 1.83
C ALA A 107 -5.25 -23.44 1.01
N PHE A 108 -6.49 -23.17 0.58
CA PHE A 108 -7.20 -23.99 -0.38
C PHE A 108 -6.75 -23.67 -1.81
N ILE A 109 -6.67 -22.38 -2.18
CA ILE A 109 -6.15 -21.92 -3.47
C ILE A 109 -4.74 -22.46 -3.69
N GLU A 110 -3.82 -22.26 -2.74
CA GLU A 110 -2.41 -22.70 -2.85
C GLU A 110 -2.24 -24.21 -3.03
N ARG A 111 -3.23 -25.01 -2.62
CA ARG A 111 -3.17 -26.47 -2.64
C ARG A 111 -3.87 -27.08 -3.85
N GLU A 112 -5.00 -26.52 -4.24
CA GLU A 112 -5.91 -27.12 -5.23
C GLU A 112 -5.73 -26.50 -6.63
N THR A 113 -4.97 -25.41 -6.76
CA THR A 113 -4.74 -24.75 -8.05
C THR A 113 -3.31 -24.95 -8.55
N GLU A 114 -3.14 -25.08 -9.86
CA GLU A 114 -1.81 -25.11 -10.46
C GLU A 114 -1.14 -23.76 -10.21
N ALA A 115 0.09 -23.79 -9.68
CA ALA A 115 0.72 -22.66 -8.99
C ALA A 115 0.85 -21.34 -9.77
N ASP A 116 0.60 -21.33 -11.08
CA ASP A 116 0.69 -20.13 -11.92
C ASP A 116 -0.63 -19.35 -12.04
N ASP A 117 -1.80 -20.01 -12.04
CA ASP A 117 -3.09 -19.37 -12.37
C ASP A 117 -3.57 -18.37 -11.30
N PHE A 118 -3.25 -18.62 -10.03
CA PHE A 118 -3.71 -17.81 -8.89
C PHE A 118 -2.58 -17.23 -8.04
N SER A 119 -1.35 -17.23 -8.56
CA SER A 119 -0.16 -16.69 -7.89
C SER A 119 -0.25 -15.20 -7.50
N HIS A 120 -1.21 -14.48 -8.09
CA HIS A 120 -1.48 -13.07 -7.86
C HIS A 120 -2.58 -12.80 -6.82
N ILE A 121 -3.33 -13.83 -6.39
CA ILE A 121 -4.34 -13.70 -5.35
C ILE A 121 -3.67 -13.82 -3.98
N GLY A 122 -3.67 -12.74 -3.21
CA GLY A 122 -3.19 -12.70 -1.84
C GLY A 122 -4.31 -12.72 -0.81
N GLU A 123 -3.90 -12.83 0.46
CA GLU A 123 -4.80 -12.75 1.62
C GLU A 123 -5.60 -11.44 1.66
N ILE A 124 -5.03 -10.35 1.14
CA ILE A 124 -5.66 -9.03 1.11
C ILE A 124 -6.87 -9.05 0.18
N GLU A 125 -6.72 -9.56 -1.04
CA GLU A 125 -7.77 -9.66 -2.05
C GLU A 125 -8.92 -10.56 -1.57
N ILE A 126 -8.60 -11.67 -0.91
CA ILE A 126 -9.58 -12.59 -0.30
C ILE A 126 -10.34 -11.90 0.84
N CYS A 127 -9.63 -11.23 1.76
CA CYS A 127 -10.26 -10.49 2.85
C CYS A 127 -11.25 -9.45 2.30
N GLU A 128 -10.86 -8.78 1.22
CA GLU A 128 -11.68 -7.75 0.60
C GLU A 128 -12.99 -8.30 0.02
N VAL A 129 -12.95 -9.42 -0.70
CA VAL A 129 -14.17 -10.06 -1.20
C VAL A 129 -15.04 -10.57 -0.05
N LEU A 130 -14.44 -11.15 0.99
CA LEU A 130 -15.16 -11.57 2.19
C LEU A 130 -15.82 -10.39 2.92
N MET A 131 -15.20 -9.21 2.93
CA MET A 131 -15.78 -7.97 3.48
C MET A 131 -16.97 -7.47 2.66
N ASP A 132 -16.98 -7.70 1.34
CA ASP A 132 -18.11 -7.36 0.48
C ASP A 132 -19.27 -8.38 0.66
N LEU A 133 -18.94 -9.67 0.73
CA LEU A 133 -19.89 -10.76 1.03
C LEU A 133 -20.51 -10.64 2.43
N ALA A 134 -19.81 -10.00 3.37
CA ALA A 134 -20.30 -9.79 4.73
C ALA A 134 -21.57 -8.93 4.84
N ASN A 135 -21.95 -8.21 3.79
CA ASN A 135 -23.21 -7.47 3.74
C ASN A 135 -24.42 -8.38 3.52
N ARG A 136 -24.21 -9.67 3.24
CA ARG A 136 -25.28 -10.64 3.05
C ARG A 136 -25.77 -11.18 4.39
N GLU A 137 -27.09 -11.41 4.48
CA GLU A 137 -27.74 -11.92 5.69
C GLU A 137 -27.26 -13.35 6.07
N ASP A 138 -26.79 -14.13 5.10
CA ASP A 138 -26.36 -15.53 5.26
C ASP A 138 -24.86 -15.69 5.57
N PHE A 139 -24.07 -14.61 5.55
CA PHE A 139 -22.60 -14.67 5.59
C PHE A 139 -22.04 -15.44 6.80
N LEU A 140 -22.63 -15.23 7.99
CA LEU A 140 -22.14 -15.86 9.22
C LEU A 140 -22.42 -17.36 9.28
N ASP A 141 -23.51 -17.79 8.64
CA ASP A 141 -23.98 -19.17 8.64
C ASP A 141 -23.47 -19.96 7.42
N MET A 142 -22.93 -19.26 6.41
CA MET A 142 -22.40 -19.85 5.19
C MET A 142 -21.17 -20.74 5.47
N PRO A 143 -21.16 -22.01 5.00
CA PRO A 143 -20.00 -22.88 5.06
C PRO A 143 -18.77 -22.24 4.38
N VAL A 144 -17.57 -22.54 4.89
CA VAL A 144 -16.31 -22.01 4.31
C VAL A 144 -16.14 -22.41 2.84
N ILE A 145 -16.57 -23.62 2.47
CA ILE A 145 -16.48 -24.08 1.07
C ILE A 145 -17.37 -23.26 0.13
N GLU A 146 -18.55 -22.83 0.59
CA GLU A 146 -19.41 -21.95 -0.20
C GLU A 146 -18.83 -20.53 -0.26
N LEU A 147 -18.19 -20.06 0.81
CA LEU A 147 -17.44 -18.79 0.78
C LEU A 147 -16.27 -18.87 -0.20
N PHE A 148 -15.56 -20.01 -0.27
CA PHE A 148 -14.51 -20.24 -1.24
C PHE A 148 -15.04 -20.11 -2.67
N ASP A 149 -16.12 -20.84 -3.02
CA ASP A 149 -16.70 -20.77 -4.38
C ASP A 149 -17.10 -19.35 -4.76
N ARG A 150 -17.66 -18.60 -3.81
CA ARG A 150 -18.03 -17.19 -4.00
C ARG A 150 -16.84 -16.27 -4.15
N VAL A 151 -15.77 -16.50 -3.38
CA VAL A 151 -14.53 -15.74 -3.50
C VAL A 151 -13.90 -16.00 -4.87
N MET A 152 -13.84 -17.25 -5.31
CA MET A 152 -13.32 -17.60 -6.64
C MET A 152 -14.14 -16.98 -7.76
N MET A 153 -15.48 -17.03 -7.69
CA MET A 153 -16.36 -16.41 -8.67
C MET A 153 -16.14 -14.89 -8.80
N VAL A 154 -15.74 -14.20 -7.73
CA VAL A 154 -15.50 -12.75 -7.74
C VAL A 154 -14.07 -12.40 -8.18
N LEU A 155 -13.08 -13.20 -7.77
CA LEU A 155 -11.66 -12.94 -8.08
C LEU A 155 -11.25 -13.42 -9.47
N ASP A 156 -11.92 -14.45 -9.97
CA ASP A 156 -11.73 -15.00 -11.30
C ASP A 156 -13.11 -15.44 -11.86
N PRO A 157 -13.92 -14.48 -12.33
CA PRO A 157 -15.10 -14.81 -13.09
C PRO A 157 -14.59 -15.48 -14.37
N GLY A 158 -14.68 -16.80 -14.46
CA GLY A 158 -14.11 -17.57 -15.56
C GLY A 158 -14.46 -17.02 -16.94
N PRO A 159 -13.85 -17.53 -18.02
CA PRO A 159 -13.97 -16.95 -19.37
C PRO A 159 -15.41 -16.79 -19.90
N ASP A 160 -16.40 -17.45 -19.29
CA ASP A 160 -17.83 -17.36 -19.63
C ASP A 160 -18.55 -16.11 -19.07
N GLU A 161 -17.97 -15.32 -18.15
CA GLU A 161 -18.63 -14.13 -17.57
C GLU A 161 -18.16 -12.78 -18.15
N LEU A 162 -17.21 -12.77 -19.08
CA LEU A 162 -16.73 -11.54 -19.77
C LEU A 162 -17.62 -11.10 -20.97
N HIS A 163 -18.76 -11.75 -21.19
CA HIS A 163 -19.60 -11.56 -22.38
C HIS A 163 -20.85 -10.69 -22.17
N ASP A 164 -20.79 -9.62 -21.37
CA ASP A 164 -21.93 -8.68 -21.27
C ASP A 164 -21.56 -7.20 -21.06
N PHE A 165 -20.32 -6.83 -21.38
CA PHE A 165 -19.99 -5.43 -21.69
C PHE A 165 -19.87 -5.29 -23.21
N GLU A 166 -21.01 -5.33 -23.89
CA GLU A 166 -21.13 -4.81 -25.24
C GLU A 166 -20.91 -3.28 -25.13
N ASP A 167 -19.73 -2.82 -25.51
CA ASP A 167 -19.38 -1.40 -25.58
C ASP A 167 -20.28 -0.76 -26.66
N PRO A 168 -21.24 0.13 -26.33
CA PRO A 168 -22.21 0.62 -27.31
C PRO A 168 -21.61 1.61 -28.31
N ASP A 169 -20.30 1.87 -28.27
CA ASP A 169 -19.62 2.88 -29.06
C ASP A 169 -18.34 2.36 -29.74
N GLU A 170 -18.28 1.09 -30.16
CA GLU A 170 -17.29 0.68 -31.16
C GLU A 170 -17.82 1.04 -32.56
N PRO A 171 -17.27 2.05 -33.26
CA PRO A 171 -17.70 2.38 -34.61
C PRO A 171 -17.31 1.24 -35.55
N ASP A 172 -18.28 0.73 -36.31
CA ASP A 172 -18.08 -0.24 -37.40
C ASP A 172 -16.81 0.12 -38.20
N GLU A 173 -15.77 -0.71 -38.08
CA GLU A 173 -14.64 -0.63 -39.00
C GLU A 173 -15.17 -0.84 -40.42
N PRO A 174 -14.85 0.04 -41.38
CA PRO A 174 -15.24 -0.19 -42.77
C PRO A 174 -14.50 -1.42 -43.30
N ASP A 175 -15.31 -2.40 -43.70
CA ASP A 175 -14.97 -3.65 -44.38
C ASP A 175 -13.66 -3.54 -45.19
N ALA A 176 -12.64 -4.30 -44.77
CA ALA A 176 -11.38 -4.36 -45.49
C ALA A 176 -11.64 -4.78 -46.95
N PRO A 177 -10.94 -4.19 -47.94
CA PRO A 177 -11.16 -4.56 -49.33
C PRO A 177 -10.85 -6.05 -49.53
N ALA A 178 -11.84 -6.78 -50.05
CA ALA A 178 -11.78 -8.20 -50.34
C ALA A 178 -10.47 -8.61 -51.02
N ASP A 179 -9.89 -9.71 -50.52
CA ASP A 179 -8.72 -10.37 -51.12
C ASP A 179 -8.94 -10.59 -52.63
N PRO A 180 -7.92 -10.34 -53.49
CA PRO A 180 -8.04 -10.65 -54.91
C PRO A 180 -8.23 -12.16 -55.09
N PRO A 181 -9.06 -12.58 -56.07
CA PRO A 181 -9.39 -13.99 -56.26
C PRO A 181 -8.12 -14.81 -56.59
N PRO A 182 -8.08 -16.10 -56.20
CA PRO A 182 -6.93 -16.95 -56.44
C PRO A 182 -6.68 -17.14 -57.95
N PRO A 183 -5.42 -17.29 -58.38
CA PRO A 183 -5.10 -17.47 -59.79
C PRO A 183 -5.67 -18.80 -60.32
N GLU A 184 -6.23 -18.75 -61.54
CA GLU A 184 -6.79 -19.91 -62.22
C GLU A 184 -5.75 -21.03 -62.41
N PRO A 185 -6.14 -22.31 -62.26
CA PRO A 185 -5.23 -23.43 -62.46
C PRO A 185 -4.81 -23.50 -63.94
N THR A 186 -3.51 -23.44 -64.17
CA THR A 186 -2.90 -23.63 -65.49
C THR A 186 -3.18 -25.06 -65.96
N ILE A 187 -4.10 -25.23 -66.90
CA ILE A 187 -4.29 -26.49 -67.61
C ILE A 187 -3.10 -26.64 -68.57
N HIS A 188 -2.10 -27.40 -68.17
CA HIS A 188 -1.15 -28.00 -69.11
C HIS A 188 -1.83 -29.21 -69.75
N ASP A 189 -2.44 -28.99 -70.92
CA ASP A 189 -2.80 -30.11 -71.79
C ASP A 189 -1.64 -30.40 -72.75
N SER A 190 -1.30 -31.68 -72.81
CA SER A 190 -0.21 -32.23 -73.60
C SER A 190 -0.73 -32.73 -74.93
N ALA A 191 -0.28 -32.15 -76.05
CA ALA A 191 -0.14 -32.82 -77.35
C ALA A 191 0.59 -31.91 -78.36
#